data_AF-A0A841GYV2-F1
#
_entry.id   AF-A0A841GYV2-F1
#
_cell.length_a   1.000
_cell.length_b   1.000
_cell.length_c   1.000
_cell.angle_alpha   90.00
_cell.angle_beta   90.00
_cell.angle_gamma   90.00
#
_symmetry.space_group_name_H-M   'P 1'
#
loop_
_entity.id
_entity.type
_entity.pdbx_description
1 polymer ?
#
loop_
_entity_poly.entity_id
_entity_poly.type
_entity_poly.pdbx_seq_one_letter_code
_entity_poly.pdbx_strand_id
1 'polypeptide(L)'
;MNRPLISIAAAMLIASAACAPAAAPATAPQAEASAQPPQPLVFFDYDLSVCVVEHGAFRQVPIKYNIRTGDSTYNGQSFGQVFPVSGEYAAATQWYVDNEVVLWMSTRYVKYGRPRELGPTDVTRVGEFRGVSVFVETGVTGRPYVIYLPVRPTCEFHPYEVTEHGSAVRGG
;
A
#
# COMPACT_ATOMS: atom_id res chain seq x y z
N MET A 1 -39.96 22.98 7.88
CA MET A 1 -39.59 23.67 6.62
C MET A 1 -38.96 22.65 5.69
N ASN A 2 -39.75 22.22 4.71
CA ASN A 2 -39.42 21.21 3.70
C ASN A 2 -38.46 21.77 2.65
N ARG A 3 -37.45 21.00 2.24
CA ARG A 3 -36.79 21.19 0.93
C ARG A 3 -36.85 19.88 0.15
N PRO A 4 -37.17 19.93 -1.16
CA PRO A 4 -37.48 18.75 -1.96
C PRO A 4 -36.24 18.05 -2.51
N LEU A 5 -36.40 16.75 -2.73
CA LEU A 5 -35.53 15.86 -3.49
C LEU A 5 -35.45 16.31 -4.95
N ILE A 6 -34.26 16.53 -5.48
CA ILE A 6 -34.02 16.67 -6.92
C ILE A 6 -33.32 15.39 -7.39
N SER A 7 -34.11 14.56 -8.06
CA SER A 7 -33.69 13.38 -8.79
C SER A 7 -33.12 13.83 -10.14
N ILE A 8 -31.87 13.52 -10.44
CA ILE A 8 -31.28 13.72 -11.77
C ILE A 8 -30.93 12.34 -12.32
N ALA A 9 -31.84 11.83 -13.15
CA ALA A 9 -31.56 10.80 -14.11
C ALA A 9 -30.72 11.42 -15.24
N ALA A 10 -29.57 10.83 -15.56
CA ALA A 10 -28.79 11.19 -16.75
C ALA A 10 -28.46 9.92 -17.54
N ALA A 11 -28.78 10.02 -18.81
CA ALA A 11 -28.96 8.95 -19.78
C ALA A 11 -27.70 8.16 -20.11
N MET A 12 -27.92 6.86 -20.34
CA MET A 12 -27.10 6.00 -21.18
C MET A 12 -26.92 6.62 -22.57
N LEU A 13 -25.69 6.57 -23.09
CA LEU A 13 -25.46 6.58 -24.53
C LEU A 13 -24.39 5.53 -24.88
N ILE A 14 -24.88 4.54 -25.62
CA ILE A 14 -24.18 3.40 -26.18
C ILE A 14 -23.46 3.88 -27.45
N ALA A 15 -22.15 3.71 -27.53
CA ALA A 15 -21.39 3.87 -28.75
C ALA A 15 -20.81 2.52 -29.18
N SER A 16 -21.51 1.87 -30.11
CA SER A 16 -21.07 0.66 -30.80
C SER A 16 -20.09 1.04 -31.90
N ALA A 17 -18.80 0.75 -31.73
CA ALA A 17 -17.80 0.87 -32.79
C ALA A 17 -17.55 -0.50 -33.45
N ALA A 18 -17.61 -0.49 -34.78
CA ALA A 18 -17.70 -1.65 -35.66
C ALA A 18 -16.45 -2.54 -35.68
N CYS A 19 -16.68 -3.85 -35.78
CA CYS A 19 -15.68 -4.86 -36.14
C CYS A 19 -15.12 -4.60 -37.54
N ALA A 20 -13.80 -4.50 -37.65
CA ALA A 20 -13.09 -4.71 -38.90
C ALA A 20 -12.73 -6.21 -39.05
N PRO A 21 -12.88 -6.83 -40.24
CA PRO A 21 -12.40 -8.18 -40.48
C PRO A 21 -10.88 -8.17 -40.64
N ALA A 22 -10.18 -8.77 -39.68
CA ALA A 22 -8.74 -9.00 -39.78
C ALA A 22 -8.45 -10.11 -40.82
N ALA A 23 -7.57 -9.81 -41.77
CA ALA A 23 -7.09 -10.74 -42.77
C ALA A 23 -6.39 -11.96 -42.14
N ALA A 24 -6.65 -13.14 -42.71
CA ALA A 24 -6.04 -14.39 -42.27
C ALA A 24 -4.51 -14.38 -42.53
N PRO A 25 -3.65 -14.65 -41.54
CA PRO A 25 -2.22 -14.82 -41.77
C PRO A 25 -1.94 -16.18 -42.43
N ALA A 26 -1.04 -16.15 -43.41
CA ALA A 26 -0.53 -17.34 -44.09
C ALA A 26 0.23 -18.25 -43.10
N THR A 27 -0.11 -19.54 -43.13
CA THR A 27 0.50 -20.58 -42.30
C THR A 27 1.95 -20.81 -42.72
N ALA A 28 2.91 -20.41 -41.89
CA ALA A 28 4.30 -20.81 -42.04
C ALA A 28 4.46 -22.31 -41.71
N PRO A 29 5.44 -23.01 -42.31
CA PRO A 29 5.74 -24.41 -41.98
C PRO A 29 6.11 -24.55 -40.51
N GLN A 30 5.35 -25.37 -39.77
CA GLN A 30 5.72 -25.77 -38.41
C GLN A 30 6.96 -26.66 -38.48
N ALA A 31 8.12 -26.10 -38.11
CA ALA A 31 9.28 -26.92 -37.82
C ALA A 31 8.90 -27.90 -36.71
N GLU A 32 9.10 -29.20 -36.95
CA GLU A 32 8.93 -30.26 -35.95
C GLU A 32 9.87 -29.96 -34.79
N ALA A 33 9.30 -29.38 -33.72
CA ALA A 33 9.99 -29.14 -32.48
C ALA A 33 10.47 -30.50 -31.95
N SER A 34 11.78 -30.73 -32.02
CA SER A 34 12.42 -31.90 -31.45
C SER A 34 12.02 -32.00 -29.98
N ALA A 35 11.33 -33.08 -29.60
CA ALA A 35 10.85 -33.29 -28.24
C ALA A 35 12.03 -33.39 -27.28
N GLN A 36 12.45 -32.26 -26.73
CA GLN A 36 13.46 -32.22 -25.69
C GLN A 36 12.88 -32.92 -24.44
N PRO A 37 13.63 -33.82 -23.78
CA PRO A 37 13.18 -34.43 -22.53
C PRO A 37 12.75 -33.35 -21.55
N PRO A 38 11.61 -33.50 -20.85
CA PRO A 38 11.16 -32.50 -19.88
C PRO A 38 12.25 -32.34 -18.82
N GLN A 39 12.77 -31.11 -18.70
CA GLN A 39 13.75 -30.83 -17.65
C GLN A 39 13.05 -30.91 -16.27
N PRO A 40 13.72 -31.45 -15.24
CA PRO A 40 13.19 -31.42 -13.89
C PRO A 40 12.90 -29.98 -13.47
N LEU A 41 11.72 -29.73 -12.91
CA LEU A 41 11.38 -28.43 -12.34
C LEU A 41 12.30 -28.18 -11.13
N VAL A 42 13.23 -27.25 -11.28
CA VAL A 42 14.08 -26.80 -10.17
C VAL A 42 13.33 -25.68 -9.45
N PHE A 43 12.99 -25.91 -8.18
CA PHE A 43 12.35 -24.90 -7.35
C PHE A 43 13.43 -24.17 -6.55
N PHE A 44 13.47 -22.84 -6.66
CA PHE A 44 14.41 -22.00 -5.94
C PHE A 44 13.67 -21.21 -4.86
N ASP A 45 14.27 -21.15 -3.67
CA ASP A 45 13.93 -20.12 -2.70
C ASP A 45 14.54 -18.79 -3.18
N TYR A 46 13.80 -17.69 -3.03
CA TYR A 46 14.29 -16.35 -3.37
C TYR A 46 14.70 -15.60 -2.12
N ASP A 47 15.89 -15.01 -2.14
CA ASP A 47 16.28 -14.01 -1.16
C ASP A 47 15.63 -12.68 -1.54
N LEU A 48 14.68 -12.25 -0.72
CA LEU A 48 13.99 -10.97 -0.87
C LEU A 48 14.35 -10.07 0.32
N SER A 49 13.97 -8.80 0.22
CA SER A 49 14.10 -7.84 1.32
C SER A 49 12.77 -7.15 1.55
N VAL A 50 12.28 -7.19 2.79
CA VAL A 50 11.00 -6.59 3.18
C VAL A 50 11.22 -5.61 4.31
N CYS A 51 10.34 -4.62 4.43
CA CYS A 51 10.43 -3.66 5.50
C CYS A 51 9.57 -4.06 6.70
N VAL A 52 10.08 -3.78 7.90
CA VAL A 52 9.39 -4.03 9.17
C VAL A 52 9.59 -2.83 10.09
N VAL A 53 8.61 -2.61 10.96
CA VAL A 53 8.75 -1.75 12.13
C VAL A 53 9.06 -2.66 13.32
N GLU A 54 10.13 -2.36 14.04
CA GLU A 54 10.52 -3.07 15.26
C GLU A 54 11.00 -2.06 16.28
N HIS A 55 10.38 -2.04 17.47
CA HIS A 55 10.67 -1.06 18.53
C HIS A 55 10.56 0.39 18.01
N GLY A 56 9.59 0.62 17.12
CA GLY A 56 9.36 1.89 16.43
C GLY A 56 10.35 2.25 15.32
N ALA A 57 11.44 1.49 15.12
CA ALA A 57 12.39 1.72 14.05
C ALA A 57 11.94 1.04 12.75
N PHE A 58 11.97 1.77 11.64
CA PHE A 58 11.70 1.22 10.31
C PHE A 58 12.97 0.72 9.66
N ARG A 59 13.02 -0.56 9.31
CA ARG A 59 14.21 -1.21 8.74
C ARG A 59 13.84 -2.22 7.66
N GLN A 60 14.80 -2.51 6.79
CA GLN A 60 14.70 -3.58 5.81
C GLN A 60 15.39 -4.84 6.33
N VAL A 61 14.74 -6.00 6.20
CA VAL A 61 15.26 -7.29 6.64
C VAL A 61 15.26 -8.29 5.48
N PRO A 62 16.31 -9.13 5.35
CA PRO A 62 16.34 -10.18 4.34
C PRO A 62 15.41 -11.33 4.73
N ILE A 63 14.62 -11.83 3.78
CA ILE A 63 13.75 -13.00 3.97
C ILE A 63 14.00 -14.02 2.87
N LYS A 64 13.64 -15.28 3.13
CA LYS A 64 13.56 -16.32 2.11
C LYS A 64 12.10 -16.57 1.75
N TYR A 65 11.78 -16.51 0.46
CA TYR A 65 10.45 -16.79 -0.07
C TYR A 65 10.44 -18.10 -0.85
N ASN A 66 9.59 -19.04 -0.43
CA ASN A 66 9.39 -20.31 -1.11
C ASN A 66 8.25 -20.19 -2.13
N ILE A 67 8.55 -20.16 -3.43
CA ILE A 67 7.52 -20.00 -4.47
C ILE A 67 6.54 -21.19 -4.57
N ARG A 68 6.90 -22.36 -4.04
CA ARG A 68 6.04 -23.55 -4.10
C ARG A 68 4.96 -23.50 -3.02
N THR A 69 5.30 -23.07 -1.82
CA THR A 69 4.34 -23.00 -0.71
C THR A 69 3.74 -21.61 -0.51
N GLY A 70 4.40 -20.57 -1.01
CA GLY A 70 4.05 -19.17 -0.73
C GLY A 70 4.52 -18.69 0.65
N ASP A 71 5.30 -19.50 1.38
CA ASP A 71 5.78 -19.15 2.71
C ASP A 71 6.99 -18.22 2.66
N SER A 72 7.04 -17.31 3.63
CA SER A 72 8.20 -16.43 3.87
C SER A 72 8.83 -16.78 5.21
N THR A 73 10.17 -16.84 5.24
CA THR A 73 10.92 -17.08 6.47
C THR A 73 11.98 -16.03 6.73
N TYR A 74 12.21 -15.72 8.00
CA TYR A 74 13.30 -14.88 8.50
C TYR A 74 14.15 -15.72 9.45
N ASN A 75 15.44 -15.91 9.14
CA ASN A 75 16.34 -16.78 9.91
C ASN A 75 15.77 -18.20 10.17
N GLY A 76 15.06 -18.76 9.19
CA GLY A 76 14.46 -20.10 9.28
C GLY A 76 13.13 -20.17 10.06
N GLN A 77 12.65 -19.06 10.62
CA GLN A 77 11.35 -18.97 11.29
C GLN A 77 10.29 -18.35 10.38
N SER A 78 9.01 -18.67 10.59
CA SER A 78 7.92 -18.07 9.83
C SER A 78 7.91 -16.55 9.99
N PHE A 79 7.85 -15.82 8.86
CA PHE A 79 7.91 -14.36 8.86
C PHE A 79 6.79 -13.73 9.70
N GLY A 80 5.55 -14.20 9.55
CA GLY A 80 4.40 -13.68 10.30
C GLY A 80 4.43 -14.00 11.79
N GLN A 81 5.21 -15.01 12.21
CA GLN A 81 5.43 -15.30 13.62
C GLN A 81 6.46 -14.34 14.24
N VAL A 82 7.52 -14.02 13.51
CA VAL A 82 8.58 -13.10 13.98
C VAL A 82 8.12 -11.64 13.91
N PHE A 83 7.41 -11.27 12.85
CA PHE A 83 6.91 -9.92 12.59
C PHE A 83 5.38 -9.93 12.46
N PRO A 84 4.64 -10.12 13.57
CA PRO A 84 3.20 -10.15 13.53
C PRO A 84 2.62 -8.79 13.13
N VAL A 85 1.45 -8.81 12.49
CA VAL A 85 0.63 -7.61 12.30
C VAL A 85 0.07 -7.21 13.67
N SER A 86 0.79 -6.32 14.36
CA SER A 86 0.51 -5.88 15.73
C SER A 86 0.00 -4.43 15.76
N GLY A 87 -0.28 -3.91 16.95
CA GLY A 87 -0.65 -2.50 17.17
C GLY A 87 0.41 -1.48 16.78
N GLU A 88 1.62 -1.90 16.39
CA GLU A 88 2.65 -1.02 15.79
C GLU A 88 2.30 -0.61 14.35
N TYR A 89 1.32 -1.28 13.73
CA TYR A 89 0.88 -1.04 12.36
C TYR A 89 -0.56 -0.51 12.33
N ALA A 90 -0.80 0.47 11.45
CA ALA A 90 -2.10 1.13 11.37
C ALA A 90 -3.23 0.16 11.02
N ALA A 91 -3.03 -0.81 10.11
CA ALA A 91 -4.09 -1.74 9.73
C ALA A 91 -4.58 -2.66 10.87
N ALA A 92 -3.81 -2.80 11.95
CA ALA A 92 -4.22 -3.56 13.13
C ALA A 92 -5.09 -2.75 14.10
N THR A 93 -5.33 -1.46 13.81
CA THR A 93 -6.00 -0.54 14.73
C THR A 93 -7.37 -0.12 14.21
N GLN A 94 -8.34 0.00 15.12
CA GLN A 94 -9.71 0.36 14.76
C GLN A 94 -9.80 1.78 14.20
N TRP A 95 -9.05 2.73 14.75
CA TRP A 95 -9.06 4.13 14.29
C TRP A 95 -8.61 4.27 12.83
N TYR A 96 -7.70 3.41 12.36
CA TYR A 96 -7.31 3.38 10.96
C TYR A 96 -8.42 2.82 10.08
N VAL A 97 -9.07 1.74 10.51
CA VAL A 97 -10.20 1.13 9.77
C VAL A 97 -11.36 2.11 9.63
N ASP A 98 -11.66 2.87 10.68
CA ASP A 98 -12.76 3.83 10.73
C ASP A 98 -12.42 5.20 10.09
N ASN A 99 -11.22 5.35 9.53
CA ASN A 99 -10.72 6.59 8.94
C ASN A 99 -10.77 7.79 9.90
N GLU A 100 -10.45 7.56 11.18
CA GLU A 100 -10.39 8.61 12.17
C GLU A 100 -9.33 9.67 11.83
N VAL A 101 -9.58 10.90 12.30
CA VAL A 101 -8.60 11.98 12.28
C VAL A 101 -7.47 11.66 13.26
N VAL A 102 -6.24 11.76 12.77
CA VAL A 102 -5.03 11.62 13.60
C VAL A 102 -4.69 13.00 14.18
N LEU A 103 -4.86 13.16 15.49
CA LEU A 103 -4.45 14.38 16.20
C LEU A 103 -3.02 14.19 16.75
N TRP A 104 -2.04 14.77 16.06
CA TRP A 104 -0.62 14.65 16.40
C TRP A 104 0.04 16.03 16.41
N MET A 105 0.79 16.34 17.48
CA MET A 105 1.39 17.67 17.72
C MET A 105 0.38 18.83 17.61
N SER A 106 -0.84 18.62 18.11
CA SER A 106 -1.98 19.56 18.03
C SER A 106 -2.42 19.89 16.58
N THR A 107 -1.95 19.14 15.59
CA THR A 107 -2.40 19.22 14.19
C THR A 107 -3.37 18.07 13.90
N ARG A 108 -4.40 18.35 13.09
CA ARG A 108 -5.33 17.35 12.60
C ARG A 108 -4.87 16.84 11.25
N TYR A 109 -4.58 15.56 11.17
CA TYR A 109 -4.21 14.87 9.94
C TYR A 109 -5.34 13.92 9.51
N VAL A 110 -5.69 13.95 8.24
CA VAL A 110 -6.70 13.05 7.64
C VAL A 110 -6.04 12.12 6.65
N LYS A 111 -6.53 10.88 6.60
CA LYS A 111 -6.06 9.88 5.65
C LYS A 111 -6.24 10.41 4.23
N TYR A 112 -5.19 10.35 3.43
CA TYR A 112 -5.17 10.90 2.08
C TYR A 112 -4.52 9.93 1.09
N GLY A 113 -5.11 9.86 -0.10
CA GLY A 113 -4.56 9.11 -1.23
C GLY A 113 -4.61 7.59 -1.05
N ARG A 114 -3.74 6.89 -1.79
CA ARG A 114 -3.51 5.45 -1.65
C ARG A 114 -2.23 5.21 -0.84
N PRO A 115 -2.07 4.02 -0.22
CA PRO A 115 -0.80 3.65 0.35
C PRO A 115 0.36 3.77 -0.64
N ARG A 116 1.52 4.21 -0.15
CA ARG A 116 2.78 4.37 -0.88
C ARG A 116 3.79 3.34 -0.39
N GLU A 117 4.65 2.90 -1.29
CA GLU A 117 5.84 2.14 -0.92
C GLU A 117 6.99 3.12 -0.63
N LEU A 118 7.53 3.08 0.59
CA LEU A 118 8.63 3.93 1.04
C LEU A 118 9.70 3.06 1.69
N GLY A 119 10.96 3.25 1.29
CA GLY A 119 12.11 2.57 1.86
C GLY A 119 12.65 3.28 3.11
N PRO A 120 13.53 2.62 3.90
CA PRO A 120 14.09 3.20 5.13
C PRO A 120 14.86 4.50 4.95
N THR A 121 15.34 4.80 3.74
CA THR A 121 16.00 6.06 3.40
C THR A 121 15.04 7.20 3.09
N ASP A 122 13.80 6.87 2.70
CA ASP A 122 12.82 7.84 2.22
C ASP A 122 12.08 8.51 3.37
N VAL A 123 12.07 7.88 4.55
CA VAL A 123 11.34 8.35 5.72
C VAL A 123 12.19 8.39 6.99
N THR A 124 11.88 9.36 7.85
CA THR A 124 12.45 9.49 9.18
C THR A 124 11.33 9.43 10.23
N ARG A 125 11.55 8.68 11.32
CA ARG A 125 10.62 8.62 12.44
C ARG A 125 10.63 9.95 13.20
N VAL A 126 9.46 10.52 13.46
CA VAL A 126 9.29 11.79 14.18
C VAL A 126 8.48 11.68 15.47
N GLY A 127 7.81 10.55 15.69
CA GLY A 127 7.05 10.34 16.91
C GLY A 127 6.20 9.09 16.87
N GLU A 128 5.12 9.12 17.63
CA GLU A 128 4.16 8.02 17.75
C GLU A 128 2.75 8.57 17.92
N PHE A 129 1.76 7.83 17.41
CA PHE A 129 0.35 8.07 17.63
C PHE A 129 -0.32 6.75 18.01
N ARG A 130 -0.79 6.65 19.26
CA ARG A 130 -1.51 5.48 19.79
C ARG A 130 -0.77 4.15 19.53
N GLY A 131 0.53 4.09 19.76
CA GLY A 131 1.35 2.89 19.53
C GLY A 131 1.92 2.74 18.11
N VAL A 132 1.39 3.48 17.12
CA VAL A 132 1.88 3.43 15.74
C VAL A 132 2.92 4.53 15.52
N SER A 133 4.11 4.15 15.04
CA SER A 133 5.16 5.12 14.75
C SER A 133 4.77 6.06 13.62
N VAL A 134 5.07 7.35 13.80
CA VAL A 134 4.79 8.42 12.85
C VAL A 134 6.06 8.77 12.10
N PHE A 135 5.99 8.77 10.78
CA PHE A 135 7.10 9.05 9.88
C PHE A 135 6.81 10.29 9.02
N VAL A 136 7.87 10.93 8.55
CA VAL A 136 7.85 12.00 7.53
C VAL A 136 8.88 11.68 6.47
N GLU A 137 8.80 12.32 5.30
CA GLU A 137 9.86 12.24 4.30
C GLU A 137 11.20 12.73 4.88
N THR A 138 12.29 12.04 4.56
CA THR A 138 13.63 12.38 5.04
C THR A 138 14.00 13.82 4.63
N GLY A 139 14.55 14.58 5.58
CA GLY A 139 14.94 15.98 5.37
C GLY A 139 13.84 17.00 5.64
N VAL A 140 12.61 16.57 5.92
CA VAL A 140 11.54 17.48 6.37
C VAL A 140 11.91 18.07 7.75
N THR A 141 11.90 19.40 7.84
CA THR A 141 12.12 20.14 9.10
C THR A 141 10.87 20.93 9.49
N GLY A 142 10.64 21.11 10.79
CA GLY A 142 9.50 21.88 11.30
C GLY A 142 8.21 21.06 11.38
N ARG A 143 7.05 21.70 11.16
CA ARG A 143 5.74 21.03 11.20
C ARG A 143 5.45 20.38 9.83
N PRO A 144 5.32 19.04 9.75
CA PRO A 144 5.11 18.38 8.47
C PRO A 144 3.68 18.58 7.95
N TYR A 145 3.54 18.82 6.65
CA TYR A 145 2.24 18.87 5.98
C TYR A 145 1.65 17.47 5.72
N VAL A 146 2.53 16.47 5.55
CA VAL A 146 2.15 15.06 5.38
C VAL A 146 2.92 14.22 6.38
N ILE A 147 2.22 13.31 7.04
CA ILE A 147 2.81 12.23 7.84
C ILE A 147 2.48 10.87 7.22
N TYR A 148 3.31 9.88 7.52
CA TYR A 148 3.20 8.52 7.00
C TYR A 148 3.06 7.55 8.17
N LEU A 149 2.05 6.69 8.10
CA LEU A 149 1.82 5.64 9.09
C LEU A 149 2.03 4.26 8.44
N PRO A 150 2.86 3.38 9.01
CA PRO A 150 3.11 2.05 8.47
C PRO A 150 1.83 1.22 8.53
N VAL A 151 1.46 0.59 7.42
CA VAL A 151 0.17 -0.11 7.31
C VAL A 151 0.27 -1.55 7.80
N ARG A 152 1.36 -2.24 7.48
CA ARG A 152 1.61 -3.66 7.76
C ARG A 152 3.12 -3.97 7.67
N PRO A 153 3.59 -5.18 8.04
CA PRO A 153 5.01 -5.61 7.91
C PRO A 153 5.49 -5.73 6.45
N THR A 154 5.45 -4.59 5.74
CA THR A 154 5.92 -4.36 4.38
C THR A 154 6.45 -2.92 4.30
N CYS A 155 6.91 -2.48 3.13
CA CYS A 155 7.33 -1.10 2.91
C CYS A 155 6.15 -0.14 2.67
N GLU A 156 4.93 -0.50 3.09
CA GLU A 156 3.70 0.23 2.77
C GLU A 156 3.30 1.21 3.87
N PHE A 157 3.11 2.48 3.48
CA PHE A 157 2.68 3.57 4.34
C PHE A 157 1.44 4.24 3.79
N HIS A 158 0.50 4.60 4.66
CA HIS A 158 -0.62 5.45 4.27
C HIS A 158 -0.29 6.92 4.57
N PRO A 159 -0.40 7.83 3.59
CA PRO A 159 -0.26 9.26 3.85
C PRO A 159 -1.43 9.80 4.67
N TYR A 160 -1.14 10.74 5.56
CA TYR A 160 -2.13 11.61 6.15
C TYR A 160 -1.69 13.07 5.99
N GLU A 161 -2.58 13.93 5.53
CA GLU A 161 -2.31 15.34 5.27
C GLU A 161 -2.99 16.26 6.29
N VAL A 162 -2.44 17.45 6.51
CA VAL A 162 -3.09 18.44 7.38
C VAL A 162 -4.43 18.86 6.78
N THR A 163 -5.49 18.83 7.59
CA THR A 163 -6.76 19.46 7.21
C THR A 163 -6.73 20.95 7.57
N GLU A 164 -6.13 21.79 6.72
CA GLU A 164 -6.12 23.25 6.95
C GLU A 164 -7.41 23.95 6.49
N HIS A 165 -8.37 23.25 5.89
CA HIS A 165 -9.60 23.87 5.38
C HIS A 165 -10.71 24.04 6.44
N GLY A 166 -10.32 24.26 7.68
CA GLY A 166 -11.21 24.85 8.69
C GLY A 166 -11.08 26.37 8.66
N SER A 167 -11.33 27.02 7.52
CA SER A 167 -11.74 28.43 7.57
C SER A 167 -12.85 28.49 8.59
N ALA A 168 -12.62 29.15 9.72
CA ALA A 168 -13.67 29.40 10.68
C ALA A 168 -14.81 30.04 9.88
N VAL A 169 -15.91 29.30 9.71
CA VAL A 169 -17.14 29.88 9.18
C VAL A 169 -17.58 30.83 10.28
N ARG A 170 -17.13 32.08 10.18
CA ARG A 170 -17.52 33.16 11.06
C ARG A 170 -18.98 33.44 10.70
N GLY A 171 -19.88 32.72 11.35
CA GLY A 171 -21.31 32.98 11.26
C GLY A 171 -21.54 34.44 11.65
N GLY A 172 -21.93 35.24 10.67
CA GLY A 172 -22.54 36.55 10.90
C GLY A 172 -24.02 36.42 11.19
#